data_AF-A0A8T1A3G4-F1
#
_entry.id   AF-A0A8T1A3G4-F1
#
_cell.length_a   1.000
_cell.length_b   1.000
_cell.length_c   1.000
_cell.angle_alpha   90.00
_cell.angle_beta   90.00
_cell.angle_gamma   90.00
#
_symmetry.space_group_name_H-M   'P 1'
#
loop_
_entity.id
_entity.type
_entity.pdbx_description
1 polymer ?
#
loop_
_entity_poly.entity_id
_entity_poly.type
_entity_poly.pdbx_seq_one_letter_code
_entity_poly.pdbx_strand_id
1 'polypeptide(L)'
;MLHHAKLDKRFWAEAAMTAIYVKNRLPSPKIEHKTPFEIVYKSKPSVKHMRVFGCRTYILTPKEKRLKWDPKARTGLFLGGDQSRCQLR
;
A
#
# COMPACT_ATOMS: atom_id res chain seq x y z
N MET A 1 -0.37 12.97 2.86
CA MET A 1 -1.10 11.71 2.59
C MET A 1 -2.55 11.76 3.10
N LEU A 2 -2.79 11.89 4.41
CA LEU A 2 -4.15 11.88 4.98
C LEU A 2 -5.08 12.97 4.43
N HIS A 3 -4.64 14.23 4.47
CA HIS A 3 -5.43 15.36 3.95
C HIS A 3 -5.77 15.20 2.46
N HIS A 4 -4.79 14.77 1.66
CA HIS A 4 -4.96 14.51 0.23
C HIS A 4 -5.95 13.37 -0.04
N ALA A 5 -5.92 12.32 0.78
CA ALA A 5 -6.82 11.18 0.68
C ALA A 5 -8.22 11.44 1.25
N LYS A 6 -8.45 12.60 1.90
CA LYS A 6 -9.69 12.93 2.62
C LYS A 6 -10.09 11.84 3.64
N LEU A 7 -9.10 11.30 4.36
CA LEU A 7 -9.29 10.26 5.37
C LEU A 7 -9.23 10.85 6.79
N ASP A 8 -9.97 10.21 7.71
CA ASP A 8 -9.97 10.57 9.13
C ASP A 8 -8.58 10.36 9.76
N LYS A 9 -8.29 11.11 10.83
CA LYS A 9 -7.05 11.04 11.59
C LYS A 9 -6.79 9.65 12.20
N ARG A 10 -7.82 8.82 12.32
CA ARG A 10 -7.71 7.41 12.74
C ARG A 10 -6.74 6.62 11.88
N PHE A 11 -6.61 6.95 10.59
CA PHE A 11 -5.71 6.26 9.65
C PHE A 11 -4.25 6.77 9.69
N TRP A 12 -3.89 7.55 10.72
CA TRP A 12 -2.57 8.16 10.79
C TRP A 12 -1.44 7.13 10.92
N ALA A 13 -1.67 6.04 11.65
CA ALA A 13 -0.67 4.99 11.80
C ALA A 13 -0.33 4.33 10.44
N GLU A 14 -1.34 4.07 9.62
CA GLU A 14 -1.22 3.49 8.29
C GLU A 14 -0.54 4.46 7.32
N ALA A 15 -0.89 5.76 7.42
CA ALA A 15 -0.23 6.80 6.64
C ALA A 15 1.26 6.93 7.02
N ALA A 16 1.60 6.87 8.31
CA ALA A 16 2.98 6.93 8.79
C ALA A 16 3.80 5.72 8.33
N MET A 17 3.23 4.51 8.48
CA MET A 17 3.82 3.26 7.98
C MET A 17 4.07 3.32 6.47
N THR A 18 3.12 3.83 5.69
CA THR A 18 3.26 4.00 4.24
C THR A 18 4.36 5.00 3.89
N ALA A 19 4.47 6.11 4.62
CA ALA A 19 5.54 7.09 4.42
C ALA A 19 6.92 6.49 4.66
N ILE A 20 7.08 5.71 5.74
CA ILE A 20 8.33 5.00 6.04
C ILE A 20 8.63 3.99 4.93
N TYR A 21 7.64 3.22 4.50
CA TYR A 21 7.78 2.22 3.46
C TYR A 21 8.25 2.80 2.12
N VAL A 22 7.69 3.94 1.73
CA VAL A 22 8.10 4.68 0.52
C VAL A 22 9.51 5.22 0.70
N LYS A 23 9.80 5.87 1.84
CA LYS A 23 11.14 6.43 2.14
C LYS A 23 12.24 5.37 2.06
N ASN A 24 11.98 4.14 2.50
CA ASN A 24 12.93 3.04 2.44
C ASN A 24 13.21 2.53 1.01
N ARG A 25 12.36 2.88 0.04
CA ARG A 25 12.49 2.51 -1.38
C ARG A 25 12.83 3.70 -2.28
N LEU A 26 12.99 4.89 -1.72
CA LEU A 26 13.44 6.05 -2.47
C LEU A 26 14.98 6.05 -2.52
N PRO A 27 15.57 6.27 -3.71
CA PRO A 27 17.01 6.42 -3.83
C PRO A 27 17.43 7.74 -3.17
N SER A 28 18.53 7.71 -2.43
CA SER A 28 19.07 8.90 -1.77
C SER A 28 20.43 9.28 -2.37
N PRO A 29 20.66 10.54 -2.75
CA PRO A 29 21.97 11.00 -3.21
C PRO A 29 23.08 10.76 -2.18
N LYS A 30 22.74 10.81 -0.90
CA LYS A 30 23.68 10.58 0.22
C LYS A 30 24.22 9.15 0.28
N ILE A 31 23.61 8.22 -0.47
CA ILE A 31 23.97 6.81 -0.48
C ILE A 31 24.21 6.34 -1.93
N GLU A 32 24.86 7.19 -2.74
CA GLU A 32 25.18 6.86 -4.14
C GLU A 32 23.94 6.46 -4.97
N HIS A 33 22.80 7.11 -4.72
CA HIS A 33 21.52 6.78 -5.36
C HIS A 33 20.99 5.36 -5.08
N LYS A 34 21.51 4.67 -4.05
CA LYS A 34 20.94 3.41 -3.56
C LYS A 34 19.76 3.67 -2.63
N THR A 35 18.83 2.72 -2.61
CA THR A 35 17.71 2.72 -1.67
C THR A 35 18.13 2.10 -0.33
N PRO A 36 17.63 2.58 0.82
CA PRO A 36 17.86 1.92 2.10
C PRO A 36 17.52 0.42 2.09
N PHE A 37 16.48 0.04 1.33
CA PHE A 37 16.11 -1.36 1.12
C PHE A 37 17.22 -2.16 0.42
N GLU A 38 17.83 -1.64 -0.64
CA GLU A 38 18.95 -2.30 -1.34
C GLU A 38 20.16 -2.50 -0.43
N ILE A 39 20.44 -1.56 0.46
CA ILE A 39 21.58 -1.68 1.39
C ILE A 39 21.38 -2.84 2.35
N VAL A 40 20.18 -2.96 2.91
CA VAL A 40 19.86 -3.95 3.93
C VAL A 40 19.65 -5.34 3.31
N TYR A 41 18.86 -5.42 2.24
CA TYR A 41 18.44 -6.70 1.65
C TYR A 41 19.30 -7.13 0.46
N LYS A 42 20.28 -6.31 0.03
CA LYS A 42 21.15 -6.55 -1.13
C LYS A 42 20.39 -6.89 -2.41
N SER A 43 19.13 -6.45 -2.50
CA SER A 43 18.21 -6.74 -3.59
C SER A 43 17.40 -5.50 -3.93
N LYS A 44 17.10 -5.30 -5.23
CA LYS A 44 16.34 -4.15 -5.70
C LYS A 44 14.88 -4.26 -5.24
N PRO A 45 14.30 -3.21 -4.60
CA PRO A 45 12.91 -3.25 -4.23
C PRO A 45 12.02 -3.25 -5.48
N SER A 46 11.02 -4.13 -5.49
CA SER A 46 9.92 -3.97 -6.44
C SER A 46 9.06 -2.79 -6.02
N VAL A 47 8.72 -1.92 -6.98
CA VAL A 47 7.78 -0.79 -6.80
C VAL A 47 6.49 -0.99 -7.60
N LYS A 48 6.35 -2.10 -8.34
CA LYS A 48 5.18 -2.39 -9.19
C LYS A 48 3.87 -2.47 -8.41
N HIS A 49 3.93 -2.86 -7.15
CA HIS A 49 2.76 -2.95 -6.26
C HIS A 49 2.42 -1.61 -5.58
N MET A 50 3.21 -0.55 -5.78
CA MET A 50 2.99 0.73 -5.10
C MET A 50 1.80 1.45 -5.72
N ARG A 51 0.89 1.92 -4.87
CA ARG A 51 -0.31 2.68 -5.26
C ARG A 51 -0.44 3.92 -4.38
N VAL A 52 -1.26 4.87 -4.84
CA VAL A 52 -1.53 6.10 -4.08
C VAL A 52 -2.30 5.75 -2.81
N PHE A 53 -1.83 6.24 -1.66
CA PHE A 53 -2.53 6.07 -0.38
C PHE A 53 -3.95 6.65 -0.45
N GLY A 54 -4.93 5.88 0.00
CA GLY A 54 -6.36 6.23 -0.05
C GLY A 54 -7.01 6.05 -1.42
N CYS A 55 -6.34 5.43 -2.40
CA CYS A 55 -6.99 5.13 -3.68
C CYS A 55 -8.08 4.05 -3.52
N ARG A 56 -9.10 4.12 -4.36
CA ARG A 56 -10.13 3.08 -4.44
C ARG A 56 -9.49 1.77 -4.89
N THR A 57 -9.72 0.71 -4.14
CA THR A 57 -9.23 -0.64 -4.45
C THR A 57 -10.39 -1.64 -4.48
N TYR A 58 -10.20 -2.75 -5.17
CA TYR A 58 -11.16 -3.84 -5.25
C TYR A 58 -10.52 -5.09 -4.67
N ILE A 59 -11.07 -5.56 -3.55
CA ILE A 59 -10.60 -6.76 -2.85
C ILE A 59 -11.37 -7.94 -3.44
N LEU A 60 -10.66 -8.85 -4.10
CA LEU A 60 -11.24 -10.07 -4.67
C LEU A 60 -11.78 -10.95 -3.54
N THR A 61 -13.04 -11.35 -3.64
CA THR A 61 -13.64 -12.31 -2.72
C THR A 61 -13.25 -13.73 -3.15
N PRO A 62 -12.63 -14.54 -2.27
CA PRO A 62 -12.25 -15.92 -2.59
C PRO A 62 -13.43 -16.73 -3.12
N LYS A 63 -13.14 -17.68 -4.03
CA LYS A 63 -14.20 -18.53 -4.64
C LYS A 63 -14.98 -19.34 -3.61
N GLU A 64 -14.32 -19.75 -2.53
CA GLU A 64 -14.95 -20.49 -1.42
C GLU A 64 -15.97 -19.67 -0.63
N LYS A 65 -15.86 -18.32 -0.67
CA LYS A 65 -16.70 -17.40 0.10
C LYS A 65 -17.80 -16.73 -0.74
N ARG A 66 -18.06 -17.23 -1.96
CA ARG A 66 -19.04 -16.66 -2.88
C ARG A 66 -19.93 -17.75 -3.48
N LEU A 67 -21.22 -17.51 -3.50
CA LEU A 67 -22.22 -18.33 -4.17
C LEU A 67 -22.40 -17.93 -5.64
N LYS A 68 -23.19 -18.71 -6.38
CA LYS A 68 -23.57 -18.37 -7.75
C LYS A 68 -24.34 -17.04 -7.70
N TRP A 69 -23.87 -16.05 -8.47
CA TRP A 69 -24.35 -14.66 -8.54
C TRP A 69 -23.85 -13.68 -7.47
N ASP A 70 -23.00 -14.11 -6.54
CA ASP A 70 -22.41 -13.18 -5.57
C ASP A 70 -21.40 -12.22 -6.21
N PRO A 71 -21.26 -11.00 -5.67
CA PRO A 71 -20.28 -10.03 -6.12
C PRO A 71 -18.86 -10.59 -5.99
N LYS A 72 -18.07 -10.50 -7.07
CA LYS A 72 -16.71 -11.04 -7.13
C LYS A 72 -15.69 -10.23 -6.32
N ALA A 73 -15.99 -8.96 -6.05
CA ALA A 73 -15.05 -8.08 -5.37
C ALA A 73 -15.78 -7.07 -4.48
N ARG A 74 -15.11 -6.66 -3.41
CA ARG A 74 -15.57 -5.62 -2.50
C ARG A 74 -14.76 -4.35 -2.70
N THR A 75 -15.42 -3.20 -2.67
CA THR A 75 -14.72 -1.91 -2.75
C THR A 75 -14.06 -1.59 -1.41
N GLY A 76 -12.84 -1.07 -1.45
CA GLY A 76 -12.11 -0.62 -0.27
C GLY A 76 -11.19 0.56 -0.58
N LEU A 77 -10.38 0.91 0.42
CA LEU A 77 -9.34 1.93 0.38
C LEU A 77 -7.98 1.26 0.53
N PHE A 78 -7.02 1.70 -0.28
CA PHE A 78 -5.63 1.26 -0.18
C PHE A 78 -4.91 2.02 0.94
N LEU A 79 -4.50 1.33 2.01
CA LEU A 79 -3.84 1.93 3.17
C LEU A 79 -2.33 1.66 3.24
N GLY A 80 -1.77 0.99 2.22
CA GLY A 80 -0.33 1.00 1.93
C GLY A 80 0.54 -0.09 2.56
N GLY A 81 1.80 -0.11 2.12
CA GLY A 81 2.89 -0.98 2.57
C GLY A 81 2.90 -2.41 2.01
N ASP A 82 1.74 -3.01 1.72
CA ASP A 82 1.65 -4.33 1.08
C ASP A 82 0.25 -4.48 0.45
N GLN A 83 0.11 -5.32 -0.60
CA GLN A 83 -1.17 -5.56 -1.28
C GLN A 83 -2.26 -6.08 -0.32
N SER A 84 -1.82 -6.70 0.78
CA SER A 84 -2.64 -7.26 1.85
C SER A 84 -3.33 -6.20 2.74
N ARG A 85 -2.86 -4.94 2.76
CA ARG A 85 -3.44 -3.86 3.59
C ARG A 85 -4.44 -3.00 2.82
N CYS A 86 -5.56 -3.64 2.46
CA CYS A 86 -6.73 -2.96 1.93
C CYS A 86 -7.84 -3.01 2.99
N GLN A 87 -8.39 -1.85 3.36
CA GLN A 87 -9.52 -1.78 4.28
C GLN A 87 -10.81 -1.61 3.51
N LEU A 88 -11.82 -2.37 3.90
CA LEU A 88 -13.15 -2.25 3.32
C LEU A 88 -13.73 -0.89 3.68
N ARG A 89 -14.43 -0.29 2.71
CA ARG A 89 -15.19 0.93 2.93
C ARG A 89 -16.53 0.60 3.58
#